data_AF-A0A7K2YIW9-F1
#
_entry.id   AF-A0A7K2YIW9-F1
#
_cell.length_a   1.000
_cell.length_b   1.000
_cell.length_c   1.000
_cell.angle_alpha   90.00
_cell.angle_beta   90.00
_cell.angle_gamma   90.00
#
_symmetry.space_group_name_H-M   'P 1'
#
loop_
_entity.id
_entity.type
_entity.pdbx_description
1 polymer ?
#
loop_
_entity_poly.entity_id
_entity_poly.type
_entity_poly.pdbx_seq_one_letter_code
_entity_poly.pdbx_strand_id
1 'polypeptide(L)'
;GRPDATVVTVAGPMGAEPARAGGAVPELVPVSPGVPSSPGDTRAAVRALADVDLLLFAGGDGTARDVLDAEPGCAVLGIPAGVKVYSGCFAVSPTAAGAAAAAYAGRTTEAEVVDLDEDAYRAGRVGPLLYGTLAVPAARVRLSGRKTGSSEAAPESVAAIAREVVARMRPGVRYLLGPG
;
A
#
# COMPACT_ATOMS: atom_id res chain seq x y z
N GLY A 1 -7.59 9.72 16.10
CA GLY A 1 -6.16 9.70 15.75
C GLY A 1 -5.30 10.02 16.96
N ARG A 2 -4.02 9.64 16.93
CA ARG A 2 -3.03 10.08 17.93
C ARG A 2 -2.24 11.29 17.39
N PRO A 3 -1.85 12.26 18.22
CA PRO A 3 -1.52 13.63 17.79
C PRO A 3 -0.24 13.81 16.98
N ASP A 4 0.65 12.81 16.96
CA ASP A 4 2.04 12.97 16.47
C ASP A 4 2.35 12.16 15.20
N ALA A 5 1.40 11.40 14.66
CA ALA A 5 1.55 10.74 13.37
C ALA A 5 1.09 11.71 12.27
N THR A 6 2.02 12.22 11.45
CA THR A 6 1.65 13.05 10.31
C THR A 6 1.22 12.14 9.17
N VAL A 7 -0.04 12.26 8.75
CA VAL A 7 -0.51 11.61 7.52
C VAL A 7 -0.36 12.62 6.40
N VAL A 8 0.45 12.29 5.39
CA VAL A 8 0.55 13.08 4.16
C VAL A 8 -0.11 12.27 3.05
N THR A 9 -0.93 12.88 2.20
CA THR A 9 -1.58 12.16 1.08
C THR A 9 -2.03 13.11 -0.02
N VAL A 10 -2.61 12.57 -1.09
CA VAL A 10 -3.21 13.33 -2.20
C VAL A 10 -4.69 13.64 -1.95
N ALA A 11 -5.23 14.61 -2.66
CA ALA A 11 -6.64 14.98 -2.54
C ALA A 11 -7.60 13.87 -3.05
N GLY A 12 -8.86 13.95 -2.63
CA GLY A 12 -9.96 13.16 -3.18
C GLY A 12 -9.98 11.69 -2.74
N PRO A 13 -10.62 10.80 -3.54
CA PRO A 13 -10.90 9.42 -3.17
C PRO A 13 -9.65 8.54 -3.10
N MET A 14 -8.55 8.94 -3.77
CA MET A 14 -7.28 8.20 -3.74
C MET A 14 -6.61 8.24 -2.35
N GLY A 15 -6.82 9.31 -1.57
CA GLY A 15 -6.02 9.55 -0.37
C GLY A 15 -6.77 10.24 0.75
N ALA A 16 -7.10 11.52 0.56
CA ALA A 16 -7.66 12.38 1.60
C ALA A 16 -8.98 11.85 2.18
N GLU A 17 -9.88 11.33 1.35
CA GLU A 17 -11.17 10.79 1.79
C GLU A 17 -11.01 9.53 2.65
N PRO A 18 -10.28 8.48 2.22
CA PRO A 18 -9.93 7.35 3.08
C PRO A 18 -9.27 7.77 4.39
N ALA A 19 -8.25 8.64 4.33
CA ALA A 19 -7.51 9.09 5.52
C ALA A 19 -8.45 9.76 6.54
N ARG A 20 -9.34 10.64 6.07
CA ARG A 20 -10.36 11.29 6.91
C ARG A 20 -11.39 10.31 7.45
N ALA A 21 -11.85 9.36 6.62
CA ALA A 21 -12.74 8.30 7.07
C ALA A 21 -12.10 7.43 8.16
N GLY A 22 -10.77 7.28 8.11
CA GLY A 22 -9.96 6.66 9.14
C GLY A 22 -9.80 7.47 10.43
N GLY A 23 -10.20 8.75 10.44
CA GLY A 23 -10.04 9.65 11.57
C GLY A 23 -8.67 10.32 11.65
N ALA A 24 -7.94 10.39 10.53
CA ALA A 24 -6.74 11.21 10.38
C ALA A 24 -7.09 12.61 9.86
N VAL A 25 -6.20 13.58 10.13
CA VAL A 25 -6.23 14.91 9.54
C VAL A 25 -5.02 15.02 8.61
N PRO A 26 -5.17 14.72 7.31
CA PRO A 26 -4.03 14.64 6.42
C PRO A 26 -3.54 16.00 5.94
N GLU A 27 -2.22 16.13 5.80
CA GLU A 27 -1.59 17.15 4.97
C GLU A 27 -1.67 16.73 3.50
N LEU A 28 -2.02 17.68 2.63
CA LEU A 28 -2.22 17.41 1.20
C LEU A 28 -1.03 17.89 0.38
N VAL A 29 -0.47 17.01 -0.45
CA VAL A 29 0.49 17.40 -1.48
C VAL A 29 -0.25 17.96 -2.71
N PRO A 30 0.37 18.85 -3.50
CA PRO A 30 -0.26 19.48 -4.66
C PRO A 30 -0.31 18.52 -5.88
N VAL A 31 -0.91 17.35 -5.71
CA VAL A 31 -1.22 16.40 -6.78
C VAL A 31 -2.72 16.20 -6.82
N SER A 32 -3.28 16.23 -8.02
CA SER A 32 -4.71 16.04 -8.28
C SER A 32 -4.91 14.80 -9.14
N PRO A 33 -5.08 13.62 -8.53
CA PRO A 33 -5.37 12.39 -9.24
C PRO A 33 -6.68 12.46 -10.04
N GLY A 34 -6.75 11.72 -11.15
CA GLY A 34 -8.01 11.44 -11.83
C GLY A 34 -9.00 10.67 -10.94
N VAL A 35 -10.29 10.71 -11.31
CA VAL A 35 -11.36 9.92 -10.70
C VAL A 35 -12.17 9.23 -11.81
N PRO A 36 -12.06 7.89 -11.98
CA PRO A 36 -11.18 6.98 -11.25
C PRO A 36 -9.70 7.28 -11.54
N SER A 37 -8.83 6.86 -10.62
CA SER A 37 -7.39 7.04 -10.78
C SER A 37 -6.78 6.08 -11.78
N SER A 38 -5.66 6.50 -12.36
CA SER A 38 -4.85 5.75 -13.32
C SER A 38 -3.51 5.31 -12.73
N PRO A 39 -2.81 4.37 -13.38
CA PRO A 39 -1.39 4.07 -13.11
C PRO A 39 -0.48 5.30 -13.10
N GLY A 40 -0.76 6.28 -13.98
CA GLY A 40 -0.04 7.55 -14.02
C GLY A 40 -0.25 8.38 -12.75
N ASP A 41 -1.47 8.37 -12.20
CA ASP A 41 -1.79 9.06 -10.95
C ASP A 41 -1.08 8.41 -9.76
N THR A 42 -1.00 7.07 -9.71
CA THR A 42 -0.22 6.35 -8.69
C THR A 42 1.24 6.79 -8.68
N ARG A 43 1.88 6.80 -9.86
CA ARG A 43 3.28 7.22 -9.99
C ARG A 43 3.49 8.68 -9.59
N ALA A 44 2.59 9.56 -10.00
CA ALA A 44 2.64 10.98 -9.63
C ALA A 44 2.48 11.19 -8.12
N ALA A 45 1.56 10.47 -7.49
CA ALA A 45 1.36 10.50 -6.04
C ALA A 45 2.63 10.05 -5.31
N VAL A 46 3.16 8.86 -5.63
CA VAL A 46 4.37 8.32 -4.98
C VAL A 46 5.54 9.31 -5.06
N ARG A 47 5.78 9.89 -6.24
CA ARG A 47 6.87 10.87 -6.43
C ARG A 47 6.68 12.15 -5.61
N ALA A 48 5.44 12.64 -5.50
CA ALA A 48 5.14 13.82 -4.69
C ALA A 48 5.24 13.54 -3.17
N LEU A 49 5.23 12.27 -2.78
CA LEU A 49 5.20 11.81 -1.40
C LEU A 49 6.54 11.21 -0.96
N ALA A 50 7.63 11.50 -1.68
CA ALA A 50 8.93 10.86 -1.48
C ALA A 50 9.62 11.16 -0.13
N ASP A 51 9.16 12.16 0.64
CA ASP A 51 9.76 12.58 1.93
C ASP A 51 9.02 12.02 3.18
N VAL A 52 8.51 10.79 3.06
CA VAL A 52 7.84 10.07 4.17
C VAL A 52 8.69 8.90 4.65
N ASP A 53 8.52 8.50 5.91
CA ASP A 53 9.26 7.36 6.48
C ASP A 53 8.73 6.02 5.97
N LEU A 54 7.40 5.95 5.75
CA LEU A 54 6.68 4.77 5.31
C LEU A 54 5.52 5.12 4.38
N LEU A 55 5.55 4.55 3.19
CA LEU A 55 4.51 4.64 2.18
C LEU A 55 3.53 3.45 2.29
N LEU A 56 2.27 3.72 2.63
CA LEU A 56 1.18 2.74 2.51
C LEU A 56 0.33 2.99 1.27
N PHE A 57 0.15 1.96 0.47
CA PHE A 57 -0.73 1.96 -0.70
C PHE A 57 -1.74 0.81 -0.60
N ALA A 58 -2.90 0.93 -1.23
CA ALA A 58 -3.92 -0.11 -1.30
C ALA A 58 -4.00 -0.70 -2.73
N GLY A 59 -4.41 -1.95 -2.91
CA GLY A 59 -4.63 -2.49 -4.25
C GLY A 59 -3.99 -3.86 -4.49
N GLY A 60 -3.55 -4.09 -5.72
CA GLY A 60 -3.02 -5.37 -6.20
C GLY A 60 -1.62 -5.28 -6.80
N ASP A 61 -1.14 -6.37 -7.40
CA ASP A 61 0.21 -6.44 -7.98
C ASP A 61 0.43 -5.40 -9.09
N GLY A 62 -0.60 -5.04 -9.86
CA GLY A 62 -0.54 -3.92 -10.81
C GLY A 62 -0.15 -2.59 -10.14
N THR A 63 -0.81 -2.25 -9.03
CA THR A 63 -0.49 -1.06 -8.23
C THR A 63 0.91 -1.15 -7.62
N ALA A 64 1.35 -2.34 -7.20
CA ALA A 64 2.70 -2.54 -6.69
C ALA A 64 3.78 -2.27 -7.75
N ARG A 65 3.53 -2.64 -9.02
CA ARG A 65 4.39 -2.27 -10.15
C ARG A 65 4.42 -0.78 -10.39
N ASP A 66 3.25 -0.13 -10.39
CA ASP A 66 3.18 1.33 -10.55
C ASP A 66 3.92 2.07 -9.43
N VAL A 67 3.85 1.56 -8.20
CA VAL A 67 4.64 2.08 -7.07
C VAL A 67 6.13 1.84 -7.30
N LEU A 68 6.55 0.65 -7.75
CA LEU A 68 7.96 0.37 -8.04
C LEU A 68 8.52 1.26 -9.16
N ASP A 69 7.77 1.44 -10.25
CA ASP A 69 8.11 2.32 -11.39
C ASP A 69 8.27 3.79 -10.98
N ALA A 70 7.71 4.18 -9.84
CA ALA A 70 7.86 5.51 -9.29
C ALA A 70 9.15 5.69 -8.46
N GLU A 71 9.90 4.61 -8.22
CA GLU A 71 11.16 4.57 -7.48
C GLU A 71 11.06 5.25 -6.09
N PRO A 72 10.25 4.70 -5.18
CA PRO A 72 10.04 5.30 -3.87
C PRO A 72 11.35 5.30 -3.06
N GLY A 73 11.72 6.46 -2.52
CA GLY A 73 12.91 6.62 -1.69
C GLY A 73 12.77 6.14 -0.23
N CYS A 74 11.64 5.53 0.11
CA CYS A 74 11.28 5.13 1.47
C CYS A 74 10.76 3.68 1.53
N ALA A 75 10.51 3.19 2.75
CA ALA A 75 9.89 1.88 2.92
C ALA A 75 8.45 1.90 2.39
N VAL A 76 8.04 0.78 1.79
CA VAL A 76 6.71 0.61 1.20
C VAL A 76 5.97 -0.55 1.86
N LEU A 77 4.67 -0.40 2.09
CA LEU A 77 3.81 -1.47 2.59
C LEU A 77 2.45 -1.44 1.89
N GLY A 78 2.15 -2.52 1.17
CA GLY A 78 0.88 -2.71 0.48
C GLY A 78 -0.23 -3.20 1.39
N ILE A 79 -1.43 -2.67 1.18
CA ILE A 79 -2.68 -3.06 1.83
C ILE A 79 -3.54 -3.81 0.81
N PRO A 80 -3.83 -5.11 1.01
CA PRO A 80 -4.60 -5.87 0.02
C PRO A 80 -6.06 -5.38 -0.03
N ALA A 81 -6.53 -5.02 -1.23
CA ALA A 81 -7.89 -4.51 -1.46
C ALA A 81 -8.90 -5.59 -1.93
N GLY A 82 -8.71 -6.84 -1.49
CA GLY A 82 -9.60 -7.97 -1.86
C GLY A 82 -9.25 -8.68 -3.18
N VAL A 83 -8.14 -8.32 -3.81
CA VAL A 83 -7.57 -9.02 -4.98
C VAL A 83 -6.49 -10.01 -4.55
N LYS A 84 -6.24 -11.03 -5.39
CA LYS A 84 -5.13 -11.98 -5.15
C LYS A 84 -3.81 -11.22 -5.31
N VAL A 85 -3.06 -11.08 -4.23
CA VAL A 85 -1.73 -10.45 -4.22
C VAL A 85 -0.64 -11.52 -4.11
N TYR A 86 0.31 -11.48 -5.04
CA TYR A 86 1.43 -12.40 -5.09
C TYR A 86 2.76 -11.73 -4.70
N SER A 87 2.84 -10.40 -4.81
CA SER A 87 4.02 -9.62 -4.41
C SER A 87 4.24 -9.67 -2.91
N GLY A 88 5.49 -9.80 -2.49
CA GLY A 88 5.90 -9.86 -1.10
C GLY A 88 5.75 -8.54 -0.34
N CYS A 89 5.43 -7.44 -1.01
CA CYS A 89 5.27 -6.13 -0.39
C CYS A 89 3.93 -5.92 0.32
N PHE A 90 2.98 -6.84 0.18
CA PHE A 90 1.67 -6.75 0.83
C PHE A 90 1.64 -7.37 2.22
N ALA A 91 0.92 -6.73 3.14
CA ALA A 91 0.47 -7.38 4.36
C ALA A 91 -0.58 -8.48 4.04
N VAL A 92 -0.73 -9.46 4.92
CA VAL A 92 -1.76 -10.52 4.78
C VAL A 92 -3.19 -10.02 4.97
N SER A 93 -3.40 -8.84 5.54
CA SER A 93 -4.71 -8.20 5.69
C SER A 93 -4.57 -6.70 5.97
N PRO A 94 -5.64 -5.90 5.82
CA PRO A 94 -5.67 -4.49 6.23
C PRO A 94 -5.29 -4.28 7.70
N THR A 95 -5.81 -5.14 8.60
CA THR A 95 -5.43 -5.15 10.02
C THR A 95 -3.93 -5.38 10.22
N ALA A 96 -3.36 -6.35 9.49
CA ALA A 96 -1.93 -6.65 9.56
C ALA A 96 -1.09 -5.49 9.01
N ALA A 97 -1.56 -4.79 7.98
CA ALA A 97 -0.89 -3.61 7.44
C ALA A 97 -0.84 -2.48 8.48
N GLY A 98 -1.96 -2.19 9.14
CA GLY A 98 -2.01 -1.21 10.24
C GLY A 98 -1.06 -1.55 11.38
N ALA A 99 -1.00 -2.83 11.77
CA ALA A 99 -0.09 -3.29 12.81
C ALA A 99 1.39 -3.21 12.39
N ALA A 100 1.71 -3.53 11.13
CA ALA A 100 3.07 -3.44 10.61
C ALA A 100 3.52 -1.97 10.49
N ALA A 101 2.65 -1.09 10.00
CA ALA A 101 2.88 0.35 9.98
C ALA A 101 3.16 0.88 11.39
N ALA A 102 2.32 0.52 12.36
CA ALA A 102 2.52 0.85 13.76
C ALA A 102 3.82 0.31 14.37
N ALA A 103 4.34 -0.82 13.89
CA ALA A 103 5.57 -1.40 14.43
C ALA A 103 6.83 -0.83 13.75
N TYR A 104 6.69 -0.17 12.59
CA TYR A 104 7.81 0.20 11.72
C TYR A 104 8.76 1.22 12.36
N ALA A 105 9.99 0.78 12.63
CA ALA A 105 11.02 1.54 13.32
C ALA A 105 12.24 1.82 12.42
N GLY A 106 12.01 2.06 11.12
CA GLY A 106 13.07 2.38 10.16
C GLY A 106 13.87 1.20 9.60
N ARG A 107 13.64 -0.02 10.10
CA ARG A 107 14.31 -1.22 9.57
C ARG A 107 13.54 -1.80 8.39
N THR A 108 14.24 -2.09 7.30
CA THR A 108 13.67 -2.63 6.06
C THR A 108 14.30 -3.97 5.65
N THR A 109 13.60 -4.69 4.78
CA THR A 109 14.09 -5.84 4.01
C THR A 109 13.60 -5.70 2.57
N GLU A 110 14.27 -6.35 1.63
CA GLU A 110 13.79 -6.44 0.25
C GLU A 110 12.62 -7.42 0.15
N ALA A 111 11.61 -7.07 -0.64
CA ALA A 111 10.52 -7.95 -1.02
C ALA A 111 10.26 -7.89 -2.52
N GLU A 112 9.97 -9.05 -3.12
CA GLU A 112 9.71 -9.17 -4.54
C GLU A 112 8.38 -8.51 -4.93
N VAL A 113 8.42 -7.69 -5.98
CA VAL A 113 7.25 -7.30 -6.76
C VAL A 113 7.21 -8.22 -7.96
N VAL A 114 6.06 -8.87 -8.18
CA VAL A 114 5.89 -9.81 -9.29
C VAL A 114 4.98 -9.23 -10.36
N ASP A 115 5.28 -9.57 -11.60
CA ASP A 115 4.38 -9.37 -12.73
C ASP A 115 3.56 -10.64 -12.94
N LEU A 116 2.25 -10.46 -12.98
CA LEU A 116 1.32 -11.49 -13.35
C LEU A 116 0.56 -11.00 -14.57
N ASP A 117 0.86 -11.59 -15.73
CA ASP A 117 -0.07 -11.55 -16.84
C ASP A 117 -1.29 -12.37 -16.44
N GLU A 118 -2.32 -11.70 -15.92
CA GLU A 118 -3.52 -12.35 -15.41
C GLU A 118 -4.24 -13.17 -16.48
N ASP A 119 -4.20 -12.74 -17.74
CA ASP A 119 -4.85 -13.44 -18.85
C ASP A 119 -4.06 -14.71 -19.22
N ALA A 120 -2.74 -14.64 -19.23
CA ALA A 120 -1.88 -15.80 -19.43
C ALA A 120 -1.90 -16.76 -18.23
N TYR A 121 -1.98 -16.25 -16.99
CA TYR A 121 -2.09 -17.03 -15.77
C TYR A 121 -3.44 -17.73 -15.67
N ARG A 122 -4.55 -17.04 -15.99
CA ARG A 122 -5.89 -17.65 -16.09
C ARG A 122 -5.95 -18.76 -17.14
N ALA A 123 -5.17 -18.63 -18.21
CA ALA A 123 -5.03 -19.66 -19.23
C ALA A 123 -4.02 -20.78 -18.87
N GLY A 124 -3.39 -20.73 -17.68
CA GLY A 124 -2.39 -21.72 -17.23
C GLY A 124 -1.07 -21.69 -18.01
N ARG A 125 -0.79 -20.61 -18.73
CA ARG A 125 0.33 -20.51 -19.69
C ARG A 125 1.60 -19.91 -19.09
N VAL A 126 1.47 -19.05 -18.09
CA VAL A 126 2.60 -18.28 -17.53
C VAL A 126 2.45 -18.22 -16.01
N GLY A 127 3.56 -18.35 -15.28
CA GLY A 127 3.61 -18.15 -13.83
C GLY A 127 4.08 -16.74 -13.45
N PRO A 128 3.98 -16.34 -12.18
CA PRO A 128 4.45 -15.02 -11.73
C PRO A 128 5.94 -14.84 -12.03
N LEU A 129 6.29 -13.73 -12.67
CA LEU A 129 7.67 -13.35 -13.01
C LEU A 129 8.15 -12.27 -12.04
N LEU A 130 9.43 -12.31 -11.65
CA LEU A 130 10.02 -11.24 -10.85
C LEU A 130 10.05 -9.95 -11.70
N TYR A 131 9.36 -8.91 -11.22
CA TYR A 131 9.38 -7.58 -11.84
C TYR A 131 10.49 -6.71 -11.23
N GLY A 132 10.68 -6.81 -9.91
CA GLY A 132 11.76 -6.14 -9.18
C GLY A 132 11.59 -6.30 -7.67
N THR A 133 12.22 -5.42 -6.88
CA THR A 133 12.11 -5.45 -5.41
C THR A 133 11.82 -4.08 -4.83
N LEU A 134 11.09 -4.06 -3.71
CA LEU A 134 10.84 -2.87 -2.89
C LEU A 134 11.44 -3.08 -1.50
N ALA A 135 11.95 -2.00 -0.92
CA ALA A 135 12.26 -1.96 0.50
C ALA A 135 10.94 -1.92 1.29
N VAL A 136 10.71 -2.91 2.14
CA VAL A 136 9.49 -3.03 2.96
C VAL A 136 9.84 -3.10 4.44
N PRO A 137 8.93 -2.75 5.37
CA PRO A 137 9.17 -2.90 6.80
C PRO A 137 9.70 -4.29 7.16
N ALA A 138 10.83 -4.35 7.87
CA ALA A 138 11.40 -5.58 8.40
C ALA A 138 10.51 -6.11 9.53
N ALA A 139 9.42 -6.76 9.17
CA ALA A 139 8.42 -7.23 10.10
C ALA A 139 8.72 -8.67 10.55
N ARG A 140 8.38 -8.98 11.81
CA ARG A 140 8.03 -10.37 12.21
C ARG A 140 6.61 -10.73 11.77
N VAL A 141 5.88 -9.77 11.24
CA VAL A 141 4.49 -9.89 10.76
C VAL A 141 4.54 -10.52 9.38
N ARG A 142 3.64 -11.48 9.15
CA ARG A 142 3.55 -12.22 7.89
C ARG A 142 3.21 -11.22 6.78
N LEU A 143 4.20 -10.88 5.97
CA LEU A 143 3.95 -10.42 4.61
C LEU A 143 3.36 -11.59 3.82
N SER A 144 2.60 -11.32 2.76
CA SER A 144 2.07 -12.34 1.88
C SER A 144 3.22 -13.04 1.14
N GLY A 145 3.88 -13.99 1.80
CA GLY A 145 4.86 -14.86 1.16
C GLY A 145 4.11 -15.87 0.31
N ARG A 146 4.59 -16.09 -0.93
CA ARG A 146 4.16 -17.14 -1.90
C ARG A 146 3.40 -18.28 -1.23
N LYS A 147 2.08 -18.16 -1.12
CA LYS A 147 1.19 -19.27 -0.74
C LYS A 147 -0.20 -19.00 -1.29
N THR A 148 -0.47 -19.70 -2.39
CA THR A 148 -1.67 -20.49 -2.66
C THR A 148 -2.99 -19.91 -2.14
N GLY A 149 -3.86 -19.60 -3.11
CA GLY A 149 -5.19 -19.03 -2.98
C GLY A 149 -5.87 -19.23 -1.64
N SER A 150 -6.20 -18.12 -1.00
CA SER A 150 -7.24 -18.08 0.04
C SER A 150 -8.50 -17.45 -0.54
N SER A 151 -9.63 -17.98 -0.06
CA SER A 151 -11.00 -17.75 -0.50
C SER A 151 -11.44 -16.30 -0.52
N GLU A 152 -12.52 -16.05 -1.27
CA GLU A 152 -13.33 -14.84 -1.30
C GLU A 152 -13.44 -14.19 0.09
N ALA A 153 -12.67 -13.13 0.31
CA ALA A 153 -12.88 -12.21 1.41
C ALA A 153 -13.78 -11.08 0.88
N ALA A 154 -14.88 -10.82 1.57
CA ALA A 154 -15.79 -9.72 1.24
C ALA A 154 -14.99 -8.40 1.12
N PRO A 155 -15.32 -7.52 0.17
CA PRO A 155 -14.65 -6.24 0.03
C PRO A 155 -14.83 -5.43 1.31
N GLU A 156 -13.79 -5.37 2.14
CA GLU A 156 -13.69 -4.35 3.16
C GLU A 156 -13.69 -3.01 2.43
N SER A 157 -14.64 -2.13 2.75
CA SER A 157 -14.66 -0.80 2.14
C SER A 157 -13.34 -0.10 2.43
N VAL A 158 -12.81 0.66 1.47
CA VAL A 158 -11.56 1.44 1.63
C VAL A 158 -11.56 2.27 2.93
N ALA A 159 -12.75 2.72 3.37
CA ALA A 159 -12.95 3.39 4.65
C ALA A 159 -12.77 2.49 5.90
N ALA A 160 -13.12 1.20 5.84
CA ALA A 160 -12.85 0.24 6.91
C ALA A 160 -11.34 -0.06 7.02
N ILE A 161 -10.69 -0.25 5.88
CA ILE A 161 -9.23 -0.40 5.78
C ILE A 161 -8.53 0.80 6.40
N ALA A 162 -8.91 2.01 5.99
CA ALA A 162 -8.34 3.25 6.49
C ALA A 162 -8.51 3.41 8.01
N ARG A 163 -9.70 3.09 8.55
CA ARG A 163 -9.97 3.12 10.00
C ARG A 163 -9.04 2.19 10.77
N GLU A 164 -8.86 0.97 10.30
CA GLU A 164 -8.04 -0.01 10.99
C GLU A 164 -6.55 0.37 10.98
N VAL A 165 -6.07 0.93 9.86
CA VAL A 165 -4.68 1.39 9.73
C VAL A 165 -4.43 2.62 10.61
N VAL A 166 -5.29 3.64 10.52
CA VAL A 166 -5.16 4.88 11.30
C VAL A 166 -5.25 4.63 12.80
N ALA A 167 -6.07 3.67 13.24
CA ALA A 167 -6.18 3.31 14.66
C ALA A 167 -4.86 2.83 15.29
N ARG A 168 -3.91 2.35 14.48
CA ARG A 168 -2.66 1.73 14.96
C ARG A 168 -1.43 2.62 14.81
N MET A 169 -1.49 3.71 14.04
CA MET A 169 -0.33 4.57 13.75
C MET A 169 0.40 5.09 15.02
N ARG A 170 1.74 5.18 14.93
CA ARG A 170 2.61 5.69 16.02
C ARG A 170 2.97 7.17 15.87
N PRO A 171 3.10 7.88 17.01
CA PRO A 171 3.78 9.16 17.10
C PRO A 171 5.15 9.22 16.41
N GLY A 172 5.45 10.32 15.72
CA GLY A 172 6.77 10.63 15.16
C GLY A 172 7.11 9.91 13.85
N VAL A 173 6.13 9.31 13.18
CA VAL A 173 6.30 8.62 11.90
C VAL A 173 5.36 9.23 10.88
N ARG A 174 5.88 9.57 9.69
CA ARG A 174 5.09 10.06 8.56
C ARG A 174 4.55 8.88 7.76
N TYR A 175 3.23 8.71 7.76
CA TYR A 175 2.55 7.64 7.03
C TYR A 175 1.84 8.18 5.79
N LEU A 176 1.98 7.47 4.68
CA LEU A 176 1.06 7.62 3.56
C LEU A 176 -0.20 6.79 3.76
N LEU A 177 -1.35 7.28 3.28
CA LEU A 177 -2.53 6.46 3.05
C LEU A 177 -3.07 6.74 1.63
N GLY A 178 -2.83 5.82 0.69
CA GLY A 178 -3.26 5.84 -0.72
C GLY A 178 -2.11 5.58 -1.70
N PRO A 179 -2.27 5.06 -2.94
CA PRO A 179 -3.50 4.75 -3.72
C PRO A 179 -3.88 3.29 -3.76
N GLY A 180 -5.12 3.02 -4.19
CA GLY A 180 -5.71 1.78 -4.74
C GLY A 180 -7.07 2.07 -5.36
#